data_AF-A0A832WR18-F1
#
_entry.id   AF-A0A832WR18-F1
#
_cell.length_a   1.000
_cell.length_b   1.000
_cell.length_c   1.000
_cell.angle_alpha   90.00
_cell.angle_beta   90.00
_cell.angle_gamma   90.00
#
_symmetry.space_group_name_H-M   'P 1'
#
loop_
_entity.id
_entity.type
_entity.pdbx_description
1 polymer ?
#
loop_
_entity_poly.entity_id
_entity_poly.type
_entity_poly.pdbx_seq_one_letter_code
_entity_poly.pdbx_strand_id
1 'polypeptide(L)'
;MRKYPDIPELLETYMEENAADERWITVHELRNRFELTRYQSNTVSAFLRRLRTGPFGQFPFIVTKIEQTSGKNPSDPKKSRYLLVKRIRHPGKQIQVGFPEP
;
A
#
# COMPACT_ATOMS: atom_id res chain seq x y z
N MET A 1 -5.71 -13.34 23.39
CA MET A 1 -4.93 -13.72 22.18
C MET A 1 -5.50 -13.00 20.97
N ARG A 2 -4.90 -11.88 20.53
CA ARG A 2 -5.25 -11.29 19.24
C ARG A 2 -4.64 -12.18 18.15
N LYS A 3 -5.46 -13.08 17.59
CA LYS A 3 -5.11 -13.81 16.37
C LYS A 3 -4.83 -12.74 15.32
N TYR A 4 -3.61 -12.72 14.80
CA TYR A 4 -3.08 -11.89 13.71
C TYR A 4 -3.99 -10.75 13.23
N PRO A 5 -3.62 -9.48 13.43
CA PRO A 5 -4.38 -8.38 12.84
C PRO A 5 -4.48 -8.60 11.34
N ASP A 6 -5.70 -8.50 10.81
CA ASP A 6 -5.94 -8.52 9.38
C ASP A 6 -5.06 -7.46 8.70
N ILE A 7 -4.53 -7.76 7.51
CA ILE A 7 -3.70 -6.83 6.72
C ILE A 7 -4.29 -5.39 6.66
N PRO A 8 -5.61 -5.21 6.44
CA PRO A 8 -6.23 -3.88 6.53
C PRO A 8 -6.03 -3.20 7.89
N GLU A 9 -6.33 -3.86 9.01
CA GLU A 9 -6.16 -3.29 10.36
C GLU A 9 -4.72 -2.81 10.62
N LEU A 10 -3.74 -3.56 10.13
CA LEU A 10 -2.33 -3.22 10.24
C LEU A 10 -1.97 -1.97 9.42
N LEU A 11 -2.51 -1.85 8.20
CA LEU A 11 -2.32 -0.67 7.36
C LEU A 11 -3.02 0.56 7.95
N GLU A 12 -4.23 0.40 8.50
CA GLU A 12 -4.95 1.49 9.19
C GLU A 12 -4.15 1.98 10.38
N THR A 13 -3.70 1.06 11.24
CA THR A 13 -2.83 1.37 12.38
C THR A 13 -1.59 2.13 11.93
N TYR A 14 -0.92 1.66 10.88
CA TYR A 14 0.29 2.32 10.36
C TYR A 14 0.02 3.74 9.86
N MET A 15 -1.08 3.96 9.13
CA MET A 15 -1.44 5.29 8.61
C MET A 15 -1.87 6.23 9.73
N GLU A 16 -2.61 5.72 10.72
CA GLU A 16 -3.05 6.46 11.91
C GLU A 16 -1.85 6.87 12.79
N GLU A 17 -0.90 5.97 13.04
CA GLU A 17 0.34 6.27 13.77
C GLU A 17 1.17 7.37 13.09
N ASN A 18 1.12 7.45 11.76
CA ASN A 18 1.83 8.47 10.99
C ASN A 18 0.98 9.74 10.76
N ALA A 19 -0.27 9.78 11.27
CA ALA A 19 -1.24 10.85 11.03
C ALA A 19 -1.32 11.28 9.55
N ALA A 20 -1.20 10.32 8.63
CA ALA A 20 -1.09 10.59 7.20
C ALA A 20 -2.36 10.17 6.47
N ASP A 21 -2.97 11.08 5.72
CA ASP A 21 -4.03 10.74 4.77
C ASP A 21 -3.47 10.26 3.43
N GLU A 22 -2.21 10.59 3.09
CA GLU A 22 -1.49 10.11 1.91
C GLU A 22 -0.03 9.83 2.27
N ARG A 23 0.46 8.62 2.00
CA ARG A 23 1.87 8.26 2.27
C ARG A 23 2.39 7.13 1.39
N TRP A 24 3.64 7.28 0.96
CA TRP A 24 4.41 6.19 0.38
C TRP A 24 4.83 5.21 1.46
N ILE A 25 4.45 3.95 1.30
CA ILE A 25 4.83 2.88 2.21
C ILE A 25 5.54 1.75 1.47
N THR A 26 6.47 1.09 2.13
CA THR A 26 7.08 -0.14 1.64
C THR A 26 6.64 -1.34 2.47
N VAL A 27 6.59 -2.50 1.82
CA VAL A 27 6.38 -3.78 2.52
C VAL A 27 7.49 -4.01 3.54
N HIS A 28 8.70 -3.49 3.29
CA HIS A 28 9.83 -3.58 4.21
C HIS A 28 9.61 -2.75 5.48
N GLU A 29 9.04 -1.54 5.37
CA GLU A 29 8.66 -0.73 6.54
C GLU A 29 7.60 -1.43 7.38
N LEU A 30 6.54 -1.95 6.75
CA LEU A 30 5.51 -2.70 7.45
C LEU A 30 6.07 -3.97 8.10
N ARG A 31 6.99 -4.65 7.40
CA ARG A 31 7.68 -5.82 7.92
C ARG A 31 8.49 -5.48 9.17
N ASN A 32 9.27 -4.39 9.15
CA ASN A 32 10.08 -4.01 10.29
C ASN A 32 9.24 -3.45 11.44
N ARG A 33 8.15 -2.73 11.14
CA ARG A 33 7.26 -2.13 12.15
C ARG A 33 6.42 -3.17 12.89
N PHE A 34 5.87 -4.14 12.17
CA PHE A 34 4.96 -5.15 12.71
C PHE A 34 5.59 -6.55 12.78
N GLU A 35 6.91 -6.63 12.61
CA GLU A 35 7.70 -7.87 12.65
C GLU A 35 7.13 -8.98 11.75
N LEU A 36 6.66 -8.60 10.56
CA LEU A 36 5.95 -9.52 9.67
C LEU A 36 6.87 -10.63 9.17
N THR A 37 6.31 -11.83 9.06
CA THR A 37 7.00 -12.94 8.41
C THR A 37 7.13 -12.69 6.90
N ARG A 38 8.03 -13.43 6.24
CA ARG A 38 8.15 -13.41 4.77
C ARG A 38 6.81 -13.72 4.10
N TYR A 39 6.04 -14.66 4.65
CA TYR A 39 4.71 -15.02 4.16
C TYR A 39 3.75 -13.84 4.23
N GLN A 40 3.64 -13.20 5.41
CA GLN A 40 2.78 -12.03 5.57
C GLN A 40 3.22 -10.85 4.70
N SER A 41 4.52 -10.65 4.52
CA SER A 41 5.06 -9.62 3.61
C SER A 41 4.58 -9.84 2.17
N ASN A 42 4.53 -11.09 1.71
CA ASN A 42 3.96 -11.42 0.40
C ASN A 42 2.45 -11.15 0.35
N THR A 43 1.72 -11.49 1.42
CA THR A 43 0.28 -11.20 1.52
C THR A 43 -0.01 -9.70 1.50
N VAL A 44 0.75 -8.88 2.24
CA VAL A 44 0.68 -7.41 2.19
C VAL A 44 0.91 -6.92 0.77
N SER A 45 1.95 -7.42 0.10
CA SER A 45 2.25 -7.03 -1.29
C SER A 45 1.09 -7.34 -2.24
N ALA A 46 0.49 -8.52 -2.11
CA ALA A 46 -0.68 -8.92 -2.91
C ALA A 46 -1.90 -8.06 -2.58
N PHE A 47 -2.12 -7.76 -1.29
CA PHE A 47 -3.22 -6.90 -0.84
C PHE A 47 -3.09 -5.47 -1.37
N LEU A 48 -1.90 -4.88 -1.30
CA LEU A 48 -1.62 -3.54 -1.86
C LEU A 48 -1.85 -3.49 -3.37
N ARG A 49 -1.46 -4.54 -4.10
CA ARG A 49 -1.79 -4.64 -5.53
C ARG A 49 -3.29 -4.71 -5.77
N ARG A 50 -4.03 -5.44 -4.93
CA ARG A 50 -5.50 -5.51 -5.02
C ARG A 50 -6.16 -4.17 -4.76
N LEU A 51 -5.65 -3.40 -3.79
CA LEU A 51 -6.11 -2.04 -3.49
C LEU A 51 -5.89 -1.04 -4.63
N ARG A 52 -4.98 -1.34 -5.56
CA ARG A 52 -4.80 -0.55 -6.79
C ARG A 52 -5.92 -0.82 -7.79
N THR A 53 -6.35 -2.07 -7.91
CA THR A 53 -7.40 -2.45 -8.86
C THR A 53 -8.79 -2.01 -8.39
N GLY A 54 -9.01 -1.88 -7.08
CA GLY A 54 -10.27 -1.39 -6.56
C GLY A 54 -10.33 -1.35 -5.03
N PRO A 55 -11.40 -0.75 -4.48
CA PRO A 55 -11.59 -0.69 -3.04
C PRO A 55 -11.79 -2.08 -2.45
N PHE A 56 -11.20 -2.33 -1.27
CA PHE A 56 -11.37 -3.58 -0.54
C PHE A 56 -12.41 -3.42 0.57
N GLY A 57 -13.65 -3.86 0.33
CA GLY A 57 -14.71 -3.82 1.35
C GLY A 57 -14.93 -2.43 1.95
N GLN A 58 -14.88 -2.34 3.28
CA GLN A 58 -15.01 -1.09 4.04
C GLN A 58 -13.68 -0.36 4.28
N PHE A 59 -12.57 -0.87 3.75
CA PHE A 59 -11.25 -0.31 3.98
C PHE A 59 -11.16 1.13 3.45
N PRO A 60 -10.78 2.12 4.30
CA PRO A 60 -10.84 3.53 3.95
C PRO A 60 -9.64 4.00 3.12
N PHE A 61 -8.63 3.16 2.85
CA PHE A 61 -7.46 3.52 2.05
C PHE A 61 -7.44 2.78 0.70
N ILE A 62 -6.77 3.36 -0.30
CA ILE A 62 -6.50 2.76 -1.60
C ILE A 62 -5.05 2.97 -2.00
N VAL A 63 -4.57 2.14 -2.93
CA VAL A 63 -3.25 2.33 -3.53
C VAL A 63 -3.43 3.07 -4.84
N THR A 64 -3.00 4.33 -4.90
CA THR A 64 -3.10 5.12 -6.13
C THR A 64 -1.93 4.85 -7.08
N LYS A 65 -0.72 4.65 -6.53
CA LYS A 65 0.50 4.44 -7.30
C LYS A 65 1.35 3.34 -6.70
N ILE A 66 2.07 2.62 -7.57
CA ILE A 66 3.07 1.64 -7.18
C ILE A 66 4.35 1.99 -7.94
N GLU A 67 5.39 2.33 -7.21
CA GLU A 67 6.71 2.59 -7.76
C GLU A 67 7.66 1.46 -7.43
N GLN A 68 8.32 0.94 -8.46
CA GLN A 68 9.42 0.00 -8.29
C GLN A 68 10.71 0.79 -8.41
N THR A 69 11.23 1.24 -7.27
CA THR A 69 12.58 1.80 -7.22
C THR A 69 13.58 0.65 -7.37
N SER A 70 14.14 0.53 -8.57
CA SER A 70 15.41 -0.19 -8.74
C SER A 70 16.45 0.68 -8.04
N GLY A 71 17.20 0.11 -7.08
CA GLY A 71 18.19 0.92 -6.39
C GLY A 71 19.21 1.48 -7.38
N LYS A 72 19.94 2.52 -6.96
CA LYS A 72 20.91 3.20 -7.83
C LYS A 72 21.99 2.24 -8.33
N ASN A 73 22.20 1.12 -7.64
CA ASN A 73 23.03 0.01 -8.09
C ASN A 73 22.18 -1.16 -8.63
N PRO A 74 22.66 -1.86 -9.67
CA PRO A 74 21.99 -3.04 -10.22
C PRO A 74 21.88 -4.23 -9.24
N SER A 75 22.68 -4.22 -8.16
CA SER A 75 22.63 -5.22 -7.08
C SER A 75 21.66 -4.87 -5.96
N ASP A 76 21.09 -3.65 -5.94
CA ASP A 76 20.11 -3.30 -4.92
C ASP A 76 18.81 -4.06 -5.17
N PRO A 77 18.25 -4.72 -4.15
CA PRO A 77 16.97 -5.38 -4.27
C PRO A 77 15.92 -4.35 -4.66
N LYS A 78 15.15 -4.63 -5.71
CA LYS A 78 14.05 -3.77 -6.18
C LYS A 78 13.10 -3.49 -5.02
N LYS A 79 13.05 -2.24 -4.56
CA LYS A 79 12.13 -1.83 -3.50
C LYS A 79 10.83 -1.38 -4.16
N SER A 80 9.74 -2.08 -3.87
CA SER A 80 8.39 -1.66 -4.26
C SER A 80 7.83 -0.73 -3.19
N ARG A 81 7.51 0.50 -3.59
CA ARG A 81 6.81 1.52 -2.81
C ARG A 81 5.36 1.60 -3.29
N TYR A 82 4.43 1.73 -2.37
CA TYR A 82 3.00 1.79 -2.61
C TYR A 82 2.49 3.09 -2.00
N LEU A 83 1.85 3.94 -2.81
CA LEU A 83 1.25 5.19 -2.34
C LEU A 83 -0.13 4.88 -1.79
N LEU A 84 -0.24 4.79 -0.47
CA LEU A 84 -1.52 4.66 0.21
C LEU A 84 -2.15 6.04 0.35
N VAL A 85 -3.41 6.14 -0.05
CA VAL A 85 -4.21 7.35 0.05
C VAL A 85 -5.53 6.99 0.68
N LYS A 86 -5.93 7.75 1.68
CA LYS A 86 -7.26 7.66 2.28
C LYS A 86 -8.26 8.06 1.22
N ARG A 87 -9.24 7.20 0.96
CA ARG A 87 -10.46 7.56 0.25
C ARG A 87 -11.20 8.59 1.09
N ILE A 88 -10.83 9.85 0.93
CA ILE A 88 -11.78 10.93 1.16
C ILE A 88 -12.89 10.62 0.15
N ARG A 89 -14.11 10.33 0.62
CA ARG A 89 -15.29 10.19 -0.25
C ARG A 89 -15.54 11.55 -0.91
N HIS A 90 -14.75 11.91 -1.91
CA HIS A 90 -15.12 12.92 -2.88
C HIS A 90 -16.01 12.21 -3.90
N PRO A 91 -17.31 12.53 -3.99
CA PRO A 91 -18.24 11.86 -4.89
C PRO A 91 -18.00 12.24 -6.37
N GLY A 92 -16.78 12.16 -6.91
CA GLY A 92 -16.59 12.65 -8.28
C GLY A 92 -15.25 12.53 -9.01
N LYS A 93 -14.26 11.73 -8.60
CA LYS A 93 -13.07 11.52 -9.45
C LYS A 93 -12.67 10.06 -9.58
N GLN A 94 -13.30 9.43 -10.56
CA GLN A 94 -12.75 8.29 -11.29
C GLN A 94 -11.43 8.76 -11.90
N ILE A 95 -10.29 8.28 -11.39
CA ILE A 95 -8.98 8.53 -12.02
C ILE A 95 -9.03 7.85 -13.39
N GLN A 96 -9.22 8.63 -14.45
CA GLN A 96 -8.93 8.21 -15.82
C GLN A 96 -7.46 7.83 -15.86
N VAL A 97 -7.19 6.53 -16.04
CA VAL A 97 -5.91 6.04 -16.54
C VAL A 97 -5.79 6.51 -17.99
N GLY A 98 -5.32 7.75 -18.16
CA GLY A 98 -4.95 8.28 -19.46
C GLY A 98 -3.77 7.48 -20.00
N PHE A 99 -4.05 6.60 -20.95
CA PHE A 99 -3.07 6.18 -21.94
C PHE A 99 -2.69 7.44 -22.75
N PRO A 100 -1.40 7.79 -22.87
CA PRO A 100 -0.98 8.73 -23.90
C PRO A 100 -0.88 7.97 -25.24
N GLU A 101 -1.72 8.33 -26.20
CA GLU A 101 -1.45 8.30 -27.64
C GLU A 101 -1.42 9.77 -28.12
N PRO A 102 -0.64 10.16 -29.15
CA PRO A 102 -0.11 9.36 -30.26
C PRO A 102 1.43 9.30 -30.37
#